data_AF-A0A5C7Z227-F1
#
_entry.id   AF-A0A5C7Z227-F1
#
_cell.length_a   1.000
_cell.length_b   1.000
_cell.length_c   1.000
_cell.angle_alpha   90.00
_cell.angle_beta   90.00
_cell.angle_gamma   90.00
#
_symmetry.space_group_name_H-M   'P 1'
#
loop_
_entity.id
_entity.type
_entity.pdbx_description
1 polymer ?
#
loop_
_entity_poly.entity_id
_entity_poly.type
_entity_poly.pdbx_seq_one_letter_code
_entity_poly.pdbx_strand_id
1 'polypeptide(L)'
;MLIFLKGCGNYQLTFNNLNFSLTEDELIAFANYLKRIDIDYWEKEYEHSIYKKKIPIPTLQSNFIILITRLELHELLILLNFENSNEILNYNDLKNGIIWN
;
A
#
# COMPACT_ATOMS: atom_id res chain seq x y z
N MET A 1 6.94 -3.29 2.74
CA MET A 1 7.95 -2.58 3.52
C MET A 1 7.81 -1.08 3.27
N LEU A 2 7.82 -0.27 4.31
CA LEU A 2 7.69 1.19 4.22
C LEU A 2 8.87 1.82 4.97
N ILE A 3 9.61 2.71 4.31
CA ILE A 3 10.81 3.35 4.86
C ILE A 3 10.73 4.85 4.63
N PHE A 4 10.96 5.64 5.68
CA PHE A 4 11.16 7.08 5.56
C PHE A 4 12.62 7.41 5.21
N LEU A 5 12.86 8.09 4.09
CA LEU A 5 14.19 8.53 3.67
C LEU A 5 14.45 9.97 4.13
N LYS A 6 15.15 10.10 5.26
CA LYS A 6 15.54 11.39 5.86
C LYS A 6 16.25 12.36 4.89
N GLY A 7 16.97 11.85 3.89
CA GLY A 7 17.71 12.68 2.94
C GLY A 7 16.85 13.42 1.92
N CYS A 8 15.68 12.88 1.56
CA CYS A 8 14.80 13.47 0.55
C CYS A 8 13.38 13.75 1.06
N GLY A 9 13.05 13.41 2.31
CA GLY A 9 11.73 13.66 2.90
C GLY A 9 10.61 12.76 2.36
N ASN A 10 10.95 11.77 1.54
CA ASN A 10 9.98 10.88 0.92
C ASN A 10 9.91 9.53 1.64
N TYR A 11 8.75 8.89 1.51
CA TYR A 11 8.49 7.52 1.91
C TYR A 11 8.71 6.59 0.71
N GLN A 12 9.54 5.56 0.91
CA GLN A 12 9.66 4.44 -0.01
C GLN A 12 8.74 3.32 0.43
N LEU A 13 7.73 3.04 -0.38
CA LEU A 13 6.83 1.91 -0.20
C LEU A 13 7.20 0.83 -1.21
N THR A 14 7.72 -0.30 -0.72
CA THR A 14 8.01 -1.47 -1.54
C THR A 14 7.02 -2.58 -1.20
N PHE A 15 6.29 -3.05 -2.20
CA PHE A 15 5.29 -4.12 -2.09
C PHE A 15 5.32 -5.00 -3.34
N ASN A 16 5.66 -6.28 -3.19
CA ASN A 16 5.90 -7.21 -4.30
C ASN A 16 6.87 -6.62 -5.35
N ASN A 17 6.39 -6.45 -6.59
CA ASN A 17 7.14 -5.87 -7.70
C ASN A 17 6.88 -4.36 -7.87
N LEU A 18 6.15 -3.74 -6.94
CA LEU A 18 5.83 -2.32 -6.97
C LEU A 18 6.74 -1.57 -5.99
N ASN A 19 7.27 -0.45 -6.45
CA ASN A 19 8.03 0.46 -5.62
C ASN A 19 7.54 1.88 -5.84
N PHE A 20 7.18 2.57 -4.77
CA PHE A 20 6.66 3.92 -4.80
C PHE A 20 7.58 4.83 -4.00
N SER A 21 7.93 5.97 -4.58
CA SER A 21 8.54 7.09 -3.89
C SER A 21 7.46 8.14 -3.72
N LEU A 22 6.93 8.28 -2.51
CA LEU A 22 5.79 9.13 -2.21
C LEU A 22 6.19 10.21 -1.21
N THR A 23 5.68 11.42 -1.40
CA THR A 23 5.61 12.41 -0.32
C THR A 23 4.63 11.94 0.76
N GLU A 24 4.64 12.58 1.92
CA GLU A 24 3.70 12.28 3.00
C GLU A 24 2.23 12.41 2.53
N ASP A 25 1.90 13.52 1.86
CA ASP A 25 0.56 13.77 1.32
C ASP A 25 0.14 12.72 0.30
N GLU A 26 1.05 12.32 -0.61
CA GLU A 26 0.77 11.27 -1.59
C GLU A 26 0.58 9.91 -0.93
N LEU A 27 1.35 9.60 0.11
CA LEU A 27 1.20 8.36 0.87
C LEU A 27 -0.15 8.30 1.59
N ILE A 28 -0.56 9.40 2.24
CA ILE A 28 -1.86 9.52 2.91
C ILE A 28 -2.99 9.40 1.88
N ALA A 29 -2.89 10.11 0.75
CA ALA A 29 -3.87 10.04 -0.32
C ALA A 29 -3.97 8.63 -0.89
N PHE A 30 -2.85 7.95 -1.09
CA PHE A 30 -2.79 6.57 -1.57
C PHE A 30 -3.45 5.60 -0.58
N ALA A 31 -3.14 5.69 0.71
CA ALA A 31 -3.76 4.86 1.74
C ALA A 31 -5.28 5.08 1.82
N ASN A 32 -5.73 6.33 1.77
CA ASN A 32 -7.16 6.68 1.76
C ASN A 32 -7.87 6.19 0.50
N TYR A 33 -7.21 6.24 -0.65
CA TYR A 33 -7.73 5.67 -1.89
C TYR A 33 -7.94 4.16 -1.75
N LEU A 34 -6.94 3.42 -1.28
CA LEU A 34 -7.03 1.98 -1.08
C LEU A 34 -8.18 1.60 -0.13
N LYS A 35 -8.37 2.37 0.96
CA LYS A 35 -9.47 2.17 1.93
C LYS A 35 -10.86 2.35 1.32
N ARG A 36 -11.00 3.11 0.22
CA ARG A 36 -12.27 3.39 -0.45
C ARG A 36 -12.59 2.42 -1.58
N ILE A 37 -11.67 1.52 -1.92
CA ILE A 37 -11.91 0.51 -2.95
C ILE A 37 -13.01 -0.44 -2.46
N ASP A 38 -14.11 -0.49 -3.20
CA ASP A 38 -15.16 -1.47 -3.01
C ASP A 38 -14.73 -2.81 -3.63
N ILE A 39 -14.21 -3.69 -2.79
CA ILE A 39 -13.73 -5.01 -3.20
C ILE A 39 -14.86 -5.88 -3.74
N ASP A 40 -16.02 -5.83 -3.08
CA ASP A 40 -17.16 -6.68 -3.41
C ASP A 40 -17.73 -6.31 -4.79
N TYR A 41 -17.74 -5.00 -5.12
CA TYR A 41 -18.05 -4.52 -6.47
C TYR A 41 -17.14 -5.16 -7.52
N TRP A 42 -15.82 -5.08 -7.35
CA TRP A 42 -14.86 -5.63 -8.32
C TRP A 42 -14.91 -7.16 -8.40
N GLU A 43 -15.15 -7.85 -7.28
CA GLU A 43 -15.28 -9.29 -7.28
C GLU A 43 -16.55 -9.77 -8.01
N LYS A 44 -17.62 -8.99 -7.96
CA LYS A 44 -18.87 -9.24 -8.68
C LYS A 44 -18.78 -8.90 -10.16
N GLU A 45 -18.18 -7.76 -10.51
CA GLU A 45 -17.99 -7.34 -11.91
C GLU A 45 -17.19 -8.39 -12.71
N TYR A 46 -16.22 -9.04 -12.07
CA TYR A 46 -15.42 -10.10 -12.66
C TYR A 46 -15.90 -11.53 -12.32
N GLU A 47 -17.13 -11.70 -11.82
CA GLU A 47 -17.65 -13.01 -11.39
C GLU A 47 -17.68 -14.06 -12.52
N HIS A 48 -17.91 -13.62 -13.75
CA HIS A 48 -17.94 -14.49 -14.93
C HIS A 48 -16.64 -14.47 -15.76
N SER A 49 -15.58 -13.84 -15.25
CA SER A 49 -14.30 -13.78 -15.94
C SER A 49 -13.55 -15.11 -15.81
N ILE A 50 -12.93 -15.55 -16.92
CA ILE A 50 -12.01 -16.71 -16.93
C ILE A 50 -10.66 -16.43 -16.25
N TYR A 51 -10.37 -15.16 -15.93
CA TYR A 51 -9.12 -14.73 -15.33
C TYR A 51 -9.25 -14.49 -13.83
N LYS A 52 -8.13 -14.65 -13.09
CA LYS A 52 -8.06 -14.27 -11.68
C LYS A 52 -8.50 -12.82 -11.51
N LYS A 53 -9.49 -12.60 -10.63
CA LYS A 53 -10.05 -11.29 -10.31
C LYS A 53 -8.95 -10.38 -9.79
N LYS A 54 -8.71 -9.28 -10.50
CA LYS A 54 -7.77 -8.24 -10.09
C LYS A 54 -8.49 -6.90 -10.08
N ILE A 55 -8.24 -6.13 -9.04
CA ILE A 55 -8.72 -4.78 -8.81
C ILE A 55 -7.75 -3.82 -9.53
N PRO A 56 -8.24 -2.99 -10.45
CA PRO A 56 -7.41 -1.97 -11.08
C PRO A 56 -7.23 -0.77 -10.15
N ILE A 57 -5.98 -0.39 -9.92
CA ILE A 57 -5.58 0.89 -9.34
C ILE A 57 -5.07 1.75 -10.50
N PRO A 58 -5.83 2.78 -10.90
CA PRO A 58 -5.39 3.72 -11.91
C PRO A 58 -4.22 4.53 -11.36
N THR A 59 -3.24 4.81 -12.22
CA THR A 59 -2.14 5.72 -11.88
C THR A 59 -2.35 7.06 -12.56
N LEU A 60 -1.52 8.05 -12.22
CA LEU A 60 -1.51 9.35 -12.91
C LEU A 60 -1.06 9.24 -14.38
N GLN A 61 -0.38 8.14 -14.75
CA GLN A 61 0.01 7.87 -16.12
C GLN A 61 -1.13 7.15 -16.84
N SER A 62 -1.63 7.74 -17.91
CA SER A 62 -2.79 7.22 -18.67
C SER A 62 -2.54 5.85 -19.30
N ASN A 63 -1.28 5.45 -19.48
CA ASN A 63 -0.87 4.18 -20.07
C ASN A 63 -0.43 3.13 -19.03
N PHE A 64 -0.63 3.40 -17.73
CA PHE A 64 -0.18 2.50 -16.67
C PHE A 64 -1.28 2.29 -15.62
N ILE A 65 -1.66 1.03 -15.42
CA ILE A 65 -2.64 0.59 -14.43
C ILE A 65 -1.99 -0.52 -13.62
N ILE A 66 -2.15 -0.46 -12.32
CA ILE A 66 -1.69 -1.50 -11.40
C ILE A 66 -2.86 -2.45 -11.17
N LEU A 67 -2.60 -3.75 -11.25
CA LEU A 67 -3.62 -4.78 -11.01
C LEU A 67 -3.25 -5.59 -9.77
N ILE A 68 -4.05 -5.49 -8.72
CA ILE A 68 -3.83 -6.20 -7.46
C ILE A 68 -4.98 -7.15 -7.13
N THR A 69 -4.70 -8.21 -6.40
CA THR A 69 -5.70 -9.12 -5.86
C THR A 69 -6.30 -8.59 -4.56
N ARG A 70 -7.40 -9.20 -4.10
CA ARG A 70 -7.99 -8.91 -2.78
C ARG A 70 -7.01 -9.11 -1.63
N LEU A 71 -6.20 -10.17 -1.69
CA LEU A 71 -5.18 -10.44 -0.68
C LEU A 71 -4.12 -9.35 -0.67
N GLU A 72 -3.61 -8.96 -1.85
CA GLU A 72 -2.61 -7.89 -1.97
C GLU A 72 -3.16 -6.54 -1.50
N LEU A 73 -4.43 -6.23 -1.78
CA LEU A 73 -5.07 -5.03 -1.25
C LEU A 73 -5.15 -5.06 0.28
N HIS A 74 -5.53 -6.20 0.85
CA HIS A 74 -5.59 -6.35 2.31
C HIS A 74 -4.20 -6.22 2.96
N GLU A 75 -3.16 -6.82 2.37
CA GLU A 75 -1.78 -6.69 2.85
C GLU A 75 -1.26 -5.26 2.73
N LEU A 76 -1.55 -4.57 1.63
CA LEU A 76 -1.24 -3.15 1.45
C LEU A 76 -1.96 -2.29 2.50
N LEU A 77 -3.24 -2.56 2.75
CA LEU A 77 -4.00 -1.88 3.77
C LEU A 77 -3.38 -2.10 5.15
N ILE A 78 -3.01 -3.33 5.53
CA ILE A 78 -2.32 -3.61 6.80
C ILE A 78 -1.00 -2.83 6.89
N LEU A 79 -0.19 -2.88 5.83
CA LEU A 79 1.10 -2.20 5.78
C LEU A 79 0.97 -0.68 5.94
N LEU A 80 -0.13 -0.11 5.46
CA LEU A 80 -0.43 1.33 5.49
C LEU A 80 -1.35 1.73 6.66
N ASN A 81 -1.90 0.78 7.42
CA ASN A 81 -2.78 1.08 8.54
C ASN A 81 -1.94 1.28 9.79
N PHE A 82 -1.57 2.53 10.03
CA PHE A 82 -0.82 3.03 11.19
C PHE A 82 -1.51 2.76 12.55
N GLU A 83 -2.68 2.12 12.58
CA GLU A 83 -3.54 1.96 13.76
C GLU A 83 -3.40 0.59 14.46
N ASN A 84 -2.55 -0.33 13.97
CA ASN A 84 -2.22 -1.57 14.71
C ASN A 84 -0.88 -1.45 15.44
N SER A 85 -0.88 -0.65 16.52
CA SER A 85 0.22 -0.57 17.49
C SER A 85 0.21 -1.75 18.50
N ASN A 86 -0.03 -2.98 18.06
CA ASN A 86 -0.18 -4.14 18.96
C ASN A 86 0.99 -5.15 18.93
N GLU A 87 2.11 -4.82 18.31
CA GLU A 87 3.38 -5.48 18.62
C GLU A 87 4.30 -4.49 19.35
N ILE A 88 4.64 -4.84 20.59
CA ILE A 88 5.56 -4.07 21.42
C ILE A 88 6.93 -4.08 20.71
N LEU A 89 7.29 -2.95 20.11
CA LEU A 89 8.63 -2.69 19.59
C LEU A 89 9.65 -2.84 20.74
N ASN A 90 10.68 -3.66 20.54
CA ASN A 90 11.74 -3.89 21.52
C ASN A 90 12.92 -2.94 21.26
N TYR A 91 13.75 -2.68 22.28
CA TYR A 91 14.86 -1.72 22.24
C TYR A 91 15.86 -1.96 21.09
N ASN A 92 16.02 -3.22 20.67
CA ASN A 92 16.90 -3.57 19.55
C ASN A 92 16.32 -3.21 18.16
N ASP A 93 15.01 -2.95 18.07
CA ASP A 93 14.33 -2.55 16.83
C ASP A 93 14.60 -1.06 16.50
N LEU A 94 15.09 -0.27 17.47
CA LEU A 94 15.30 1.18 17.33
C LEU A 94 16.74 1.58 16.95
N LYS A 95 17.75 0.71 17.10
CA LYS A 95 19.16 1.12 16.97
C LYS A 95 19.74 1.02 15.55
N ASN A 96 19.16 0.19 14.67
CA ASN A 96 19.64 0.00 13.29
C ASN A 96 18.75 0.65 12.22
N GLY A 97 17.90 1.60 12.63
CA GLY A 97 17.07 2.39 11.71
C GLY A 97 15.69 1.81 11.50
N ILE A 98 14.81 2.07 12.47
CA ILE A 98 13.37 2.22 12.24
C ILE A 98 13.02 3.59 12.79
N ILE A 99 12.57 4.48 11.92
CA ILE A 99 12.11 5.82 12.29
C ILE A 99 10.60 5.79 12.20
N TRP A 100 9.95 5.82 13.36
CA TRP A 100 8.54 6.20 13.51
C TRP A 100 8.43 7.22 14.65
N ASN A 101 8.45 8.49 14.24
CA ASN A 101 7.60 9.59 14.70
C ASN A 101 7.94 10.82 13.85
#